data_AF-A0A1G1WAA4-F1
#
_entry.id   AF-A0A1G1WAA4-F1
#
_cell.length_a   1.000
_cell.length_b   1.000
_cell.length_c   1.000
_cell.angle_alpha   90.00
_cell.angle_beta   90.00
_cell.angle_gamma   90.00
#
_symmetry.space_group_name_H-M   'P 1'
#
loop_
_entity.id
_entity.type
_entity.pdbx_description
1 polymer ?
#
loop_
_entity_poly.entity_id
_entity_poly.type
_entity_poly.pdbx_seq_one_letter_code
_entity_poly.pdbx_strand_id
1 'polypeptide(L)'
;MKVTFLPKTTLGKWSVGLVVLFFLLLATGMTAVSVFKQEGGETIFDNLWISIPMLSAGAAAIAALITGIISIWKSKERAILVFVATLIGLLVLWFIIGEILAPH
;
A
#
# COMPACT_ATOMS: atom_id res chain seq x y z
N MET A 1 10.83 2.99 26.33
CA MET A 1 10.95 2.14 25.12
C MET A 1 11.89 2.86 24.15
N LYS A 2 12.95 2.21 23.68
CA LYS A 2 13.90 2.81 22.73
C LYS A 2 13.29 2.78 21.32
N VAL A 3 13.48 3.84 20.55
CA VAL A 3 13.14 3.86 19.12
C VAL A 3 14.04 2.85 18.41
N THR A 4 13.47 2.01 17.55
CA THR A 4 14.21 1.01 16.77
C THR A 4 13.99 1.25 15.29
N PHE A 5 14.88 0.76 14.45
CA PHE A 5 14.70 0.85 13.00
C PHE A 5 13.72 -0.23 12.50
N LEU A 6 13.99 -1.49 12.85
CA LEU A 6 13.20 -2.66 12.44
C LEU A 6 12.01 -2.91 13.38
N PRO A 7 10.88 -3.43 12.85
CA PRO A 7 9.75 -3.87 13.66
C PRO A 7 10.08 -5.12 14.47
N LYS A 8 9.60 -5.18 15.70
CA LYS A 8 9.73 -6.34 16.58
C LYS A 8 8.41 -7.11 16.70
N THR A 9 7.29 -6.40 16.63
CA THR A 9 5.95 -6.99 16.72
C THR A 9 5.57 -7.70 15.41
N THR A 10 4.73 -8.73 15.52
CA THR A 10 4.19 -9.45 14.35
C THR A 10 3.43 -8.50 13.44
N LEU A 11 2.58 -7.61 14.00
CA LEU A 11 1.82 -6.63 13.23
C LEU A 11 2.72 -5.57 12.57
N GLY A 12 3.80 -5.14 13.23
CA GLY A 12 4.76 -4.22 12.63
C GLY A 12 5.49 -4.85 11.44
N LYS A 13 5.84 -6.14 11.54
CA LYS A 13 6.43 -6.88 10.41
C LYS A 13 5.45 -7.01 9.25
N TRP A 14 4.17 -7.30 9.52
CA TRP A 14 3.13 -7.32 8.50
C TRP A 14 2.92 -5.96 7.84
N SER A 15 2.86 -4.87 8.62
CA SER A 15 2.72 -3.51 8.06
C SER A 15 3.86 -3.18 7.10
N VAL A 16 5.10 -3.46 7.48
CA VAL A 16 6.27 -3.25 6.60
C VAL A 16 6.21 -4.16 5.37
N GLY A 17 5.90 -5.44 5.55
CA GLY A 17 5.78 -6.40 4.45
C GLY A 17 4.69 -6.02 3.45
N LEU A 18 3.55 -5.52 3.92
CA LEU A 18 2.43 -5.06 3.10
C LEU A 18 2.79 -3.80 2.29
N VAL A 19 3.58 -2.87 2.85
CA VAL A 19 4.08 -1.72 2.07
C VAL A 19 5.10 -2.14 1.02
N VAL A 20 5.97 -3.10 1.33
CA VAL A 20 6.87 -3.68 0.32
C VAL A 20 6.04 -4.33 -0.80
N LEU A 21 5.03 -5.12 -0.45
CA LEU A 21 4.11 -5.72 -1.42
C LEU A 21 3.38 -4.67 -2.26
N PHE A 22 2.93 -3.56 -1.65
CA PHE A 22 2.34 -2.44 -2.37
C PHE A 22 3.27 -1.92 -3.47
N PHE A 23 4.54 -1.65 -3.17
CA PHE A 23 5.49 -1.16 -4.19
C PHE A 23 5.75 -2.20 -5.29
N LEU A 24 5.81 -3.49 -4.95
CA LEU A 24 5.97 -4.56 -5.93
C LEU A 24 4.77 -4.65 -6.87
N LEU A 25 3.55 -4.58 -6.34
CA LEU A 25 2.31 -4.60 -7.12
C LEU A 25 2.17 -3.35 -7.97
N LEU A 26 2.49 -2.18 -7.42
CA LEU A 26 2.51 -0.92 -8.15
C LEU A 26 3.51 -0.99 -9.31
N ALA A 27 4.74 -1.44 -9.04
CA ALA A 27 5.74 -1.63 -10.09
C ALA A 27 5.26 -2.61 -11.17
N THR A 28 4.59 -3.70 -10.77
CA THR A 28 4.05 -4.70 -11.71
C THR A 28 3.01 -4.09 -12.65
N GLY A 29 2.02 -3.36 -12.13
CA GLY A 29 1.04 -2.72 -13.01
C GLY A 29 1.64 -1.56 -13.82
N MET A 30 2.64 -0.84 -13.29
CA MET A 30 3.40 0.15 -14.06
C MET A 30 4.17 -0.49 -15.22
N THR A 31 4.75 -1.68 -15.03
CA THR A 31 5.37 -2.44 -16.13
C THR A 31 4.34 -2.94 -17.15
N ALA A 32 3.14 -3.33 -16.71
CA ALA A 32 2.05 -3.68 -17.63
C ALA A 32 1.75 -2.53 -18.60
N VAL A 33 1.63 -1.30 -18.07
CA VAL A 33 1.35 -0.11 -18.87
C VAL A 33 2.55 0.32 -19.72
N SER A 34 3.74 0.45 -19.11
CA SER A 34 4.90 1.07 -19.77
C SER A 34 5.67 0.12 -20.71
N VAL A 35 5.82 -1.14 -20.32
CA VAL A 35 6.64 -2.13 -21.05
C VAL A 35 5.77 -2.93 -22.01
N PHE A 36 4.65 -3.45 -21.52
CA PHE A 36 3.74 -4.27 -22.32
C PHE A 36 2.70 -3.44 -23.09
N LYS A 37 2.73 -2.12 -22.94
CA LYS A 37 1.81 -1.17 -23.61
C LYS A 37 0.34 -1.54 -23.42
N GLN A 38 0.02 -2.09 -22.25
CA GLN A 38 -1.37 -2.36 -21.88
C GLN A 38 -2.08 -1.03 -21.61
N GLU A 39 -3.23 -0.83 -22.23
CA GLU A 39 -4.07 0.34 -22.02
C GLU A 39 -5.23 -0.02 -21.08
N GLY A 40 -5.66 0.96 -20.26
CA GLY A 40 -6.92 0.81 -19.52
C GLY A 40 -8.10 0.71 -20.48
N GLY A 41 -9.16 0.02 -20.07
CA GLY A 41 -10.45 0.05 -20.79
C GLY A 41 -11.43 1.05 -20.17
N GLU A 42 -12.68 1.00 -20.62
CA GLU A 42 -13.76 1.82 -20.05
C GLU A 42 -14.15 1.35 -18.65
N THR A 43 -13.93 0.07 -18.34
CA THR A 43 -14.19 -0.52 -17.03
C THR A 43 -12.94 -1.11 -16.41
N ILE A 44 -12.98 -1.26 -15.08
CA ILE A 44 -11.96 -1.95 -14.29
C ILE A 44 -11.80 -3.44 -14.66
N PHE A 45 -12.73 -4.04 -15.39
CA PHE A 45 -12.64 -5.46 -15.80
C PHE A 45 -12.04 -5.65 -17.18
N ASP A 46 -11.91 -4.58 -17.97
CA ASP A 46 -11.47 -4.67 -19.36
C ASP A 46 -10.00 -5.04 -19.47
N ASN A 47 -9.18 -4.58 -18.51
CA ASN A 47 -7.77 -4.94 -18.45
C ASN A 47 -7.36 -5.47 -17.08
N LEU A 48 -7.69 -6.74 -16.84
CA LEU A 48 -7.33 -7.45 -15.60
C LEU A 48 -5.82 -7.46 -15.33
N TRP A 49 -4.97 -7.35 -16.36
CA TRP A 49 -3.51 -7.31 -16.18
C TRP A 49 -3.04 -6.05 -15.46
N ILE A 50 -3.79 -4.95 -15.56
CA ILE A 50 -3.53 -3.70 -14.83
C ILE A 50 -4.37 -3.65 -13.56
N SER A 51 -5.65 -3.99 -13.66
CA SER A 51 -6.60 -3.84 -12.56
C SER A 51 -6.26 -4.73 -11.37
N ILE A 52 -5.89 -5.99 -11.59
CA ILE A 52 -5.52 -6.91 -10.49
C ILE A 52 -4.35 -6.34 -9.69
N PRO A 53 -3.18 -6.02 -10.27
CA PRO A 53 -2.07 -5.47 -9.50
C PRO A 53 -2.39 -4.11 -8.87
N MET A 54 -3.10 -3.22 -9.56
CA MET A 54 -3.43 -1.88 -9.02
C MET A 54 -4.42 -1.93 -7.85
N LEU A 55 -5.50 -2.69 -7.97
CA LEU A 55 -6.47 -2.87 -6.88
C LEU A 55 -5.82 -3.60 -5.70
N SER A 56 -5.01 -4.62 -5.96
CA SER A 56 -4.26 -5.33 -4.92
C SER A 56 -3.25 -4.43 -4.23
N ALA A 57 -2.60 -3.52 -4.96
CA ALA A 57 -1.69 -2.54 -4.39
C ALA A 57 -2.45 -1.61 -3.42
N GLY A 58 -3.59 -1.04 -3.86
CA GLY A 58 -4.44 -0.21 -2.99
C GLY A 58 -4.86 -0.96 -1.72
N ALA A 59 -5.33 -2.20 -1.87
CA ALA A 59 -5.71 -3.04 -0.72
C ALA A 59 -4.53 -3.31 0.23
N ALA A 60 -3.34 -3.61 -0.30
CA ALA A 60 -2.13 -3.83 0.49
C ALA A 60 -1.72 -2.57 1.26
N ALA A 61 -1.80 -1.39 0.65
CA ALA A 61 -1.50 -0.13 1.31
C ALA A 61 -2.48 0.19 2.45
N ILE A 62 -3.79 -0.04 2.25
CA ILE A 62 -4.80 0.13 3.29
C ILE A 62 -4.60 -0.88 4.43
N ALA A 63 -4.28 -2.14 4.12
CA ALA A 63 -3.97 -3.15 5.12
C ALA A 63 -2.70 -2.77 5.91
N ALA A 64 -1.68 -2.20 5.25
CA ALA A 64 -0.47 -1.72 5.90
C ALA A 64 -0.75 -0.56 6.86
N LEU A 65 -1.65 0.36 6.49
CA LEU A 65 -2.12 1.45 7.34
C LEU A 65 -2.79 0.90 8.60
N ILE A 66 -3.77 0.00 8.45
CA ILE A 66 -4.52 -0.56 9.58
C ILE A 66 -3.59 -1.34 10.52
N THR A 67 -2.78 -2.25 9.98
CA THR A 67 -1.83 -3.04 10.79
C THR A 67 -0.76 -2.16 11.43
N GLY A 68 -0.32 -1.10 10.75
CA GLY A 68 0.61 -0.11 11.25
C GLY A 68 0.05 0.66 12.45
N ILE A 69 -1.15 1.23 12.32
CA ILE A 69 -1.85 1.94 13.42
C ILE A 69 -2.03 1.02 14.62
N ILE A 70 -2.52 -0.22 14.41
CA ILE A 70 -2.73 -1.18 15.50
C ILE A 70 -1.40 -1.50 16.19
N SER A 71 -0.32 -1.70 15.43
CA SER A 71 1.01 -1.97 16.01
C SER A 71 1.53 -0.79 16.85
N ILE A 72 1.35 0.44 16.37
CA ILE A 72 1.80 1.65 17.08
C ILE A 72 1.01 1.84 18.37
N TRP A 73 -0.32 1.73 18.33
CA TRP A 73 -1.18 2.02 19.49
C TRP A 73 -1.28 0.85 20.47
N LYS A 74 -1.60 -0.35 19.98
CA LYS A 74 -1.88 -1.52 20.82
C LYS A 74 -0.61 -2.22 21.27
N SER A 75 0.35 -2.40 20.37
CA SER A 75 1.63 -3.07 20.71
C SER A 75 2.72 -2.11 21.18
N LYS A 76 2.43 -0.80 21.24
CA LYS A 76 3.37 0.28 21.60
C LYS A 76 4.67 0.21 20.79
N GLU A 77 4.58 -0.27 19.55
CA GLU A 77 5.72 -0.39 18.64
C GLU A 77 6.24 1.01 18.28
N ARG A 78 7.56 1.19 18.36
CA ARG A 78 8.23 2.47 18.04
C ARG A 78 9.28 2.30 16.95
N ALA A 79 9.02 1.39 16.02
CA ALA A 79 9.87 1.13 14.88
C ALA A 79 9.65 2.18 13.78
N ILE A 80 10.73 2.79 13.28
CA ILE A 80 10.67 3.82 12.24
C ILE A 80 10.00 3.29 10.98
N LEU A 81 10.33 2.06 10.57
CA LEU A 81 9.73 1.45 9.37
C LEU A 81 8.21 1.28 9.48
N VAL A 82 7.68 1.04 10.68
CA VAL A 82 6.23 0.93 10.88
C VAL A 82 5.55 2.28 10.72
N PHE A 83 6.15 3.35 11.25
CA PHE A 83 5.64 4.71 11.02
C PHE A 83 5.66 5.10 9.56
N VAL A 84 6.77 4.83 8.85
CA VAL A 84 6.89 5.08 7.42
C VAL A 84 5.86 4.27 6.64
N ALA A 85 5.71 2.98 6.96
CA ALA A 85 4.72 2.11 6.32
C ALA A 85 3.28 2.62 6.53
N THR A 86 2.97 3.03 7.76
CA THR A 86 1.66 3.61 8.11
C THR A 86 1.42 4.91 7.34
N LEU A 87 2.43 5.78 7.25
CA LEU A 87 2.32 7.05 6.54
C LEU A 87 2.10 6.84 5.04
N ILE A 88 2.81 5.89 4.42
CA ILE A 88 2.61 5.54 3.01
C ILE A 88 1.18 5.03 2.79
N GLY A 89 0.69 4.12 3.64
CA GLY A 89 -0.69 3.65 3.55
C GLY A 89 -1.73 4.77 3.69
N LEU A 90 -1.45 5.77 4.54
CA LEU A 90 -2.30 6.96 4.69
C LEU A 90 -2.30 7.83 3.43
N LEU A 91 -1.13 8.05 2.81
CA LEU A 91 -1.02 8.80 1.56
C LEU A 91 -1.76 8.11 0.41
N VAL A 92 -1.68 6.79 0.33
CA VAL A 92 -2.42 6.01 -0.68
C VAL A 92 -3.93 6.11 -0.42
N LEU A 93 -4.38 5.99 0.83
CA LEU A 93 -5.79 6.16 1.16
C LEU A 93 -6.30 7.57 0.80
N TRP A 94 -5.51 8.60 1.10
CA TRP A 94 -5.79 9.98 0.71
C TRP A 94 -5.94 10.11 -0.81
N PHE A 95 -5.01 9.53 -1.57
CA PHE A 95 -5.05 9.53 -3.04
C PHE A 95 -6.31 8.85 -3.58
N ILE A 96 -6.65 7.65 -3.08
CA ILE A 96 -7.86 6.92 -3.49
C ILE A 96 -9.13 7.74 -3.21
N ILE A 97 -9.21 8.39 -2.05
CA ILE A 97 -10.36 9.25 -1.72
C ILE A 97 -10.41 10.45 -2.68
N GLY A 98 -9.27 11.07 -2.98
CA GLY A 98 -9.16 12.16 -3.95
C GLY A 98 -9.69 11.76 -5.33
N GLU A 99 -9.30 10.59 -5.81
CA GLU A 99 -9.75 10.02 -7.09
C GLU A 99 -11.27 9.81 -7.12
N ILE A 100 -11.86 9.33 -6.03
CA ILE A 100 -13.32 9.10 -5.95
C ILE A 100 -14.11 10.41 -5.91
N LEU A 101 -13.59 11.42 -5.19
CA LEU A 101 -14.29 12.70 -5.01
C LEU A 101 -14.13 13.64 -6.21
N ALA A 102 -12.98 13.59 -6.88
CA ALA A 102 -12.63 14.42 -8.03
C ALA A 102 -11.82 13.58 -9.02
N PRO A 103 -12.49 12.72 -9.82
CA PRO A 103 -11.81 11.92 -10.85
C PRO A 103 -11.19 12.85 -11.88
N HIS A 104 -9.93 12.60 -12.24
CA HIS A 104 -9.14 13.44 -13.13
C HIS A 104 -8.49 12.63 -14.26
#